data_AF-A0AAD5NM51-F1
#
_entry.id   AF-A0AAD5NM51-F1
#
_cell.length_a   1.000
_cell.length_b   1.000
_cell.length_c   1.000
_cell.angle_alpha   90.00
_cell.angle_beta   90.00
_cell.angle_gamma   90.00
#
_symmetry.space_group_name_H-M   'P 1'
#
loop_
_entity.id
_entity.type
_entity.pdbx_description
1 polymer ?
#
loop_
_entity_poly.entity_id
_entity_poly.type
_entity_poly.pdbx_seq_one_letter_code
_entity_poly.pdbx_strand_id
1 'polypeptide(L)'
;MYHNYHHHYSFHPCFHCHPHTYIRMVQHLIERCLLLHMSQDQCIKALADHASIRPLVTLTVWRELQKENKDFFRSYFHAISPYRPFITSRHIQRAPRFTRRRQWMQNRRKA
;
A
#
# COMPACT_ATOMS: atom_id res chain seq x y z
N MET A 1 19.32 36.84 -20.42
CA MET A 1 19.68 35.41 -20.55
C MET A 1 19.76 34.78 -19.16
N TYR A 2 18.63 34.66 -18.46
CA TYR A 2 18.59 33.85 -17.23
C TYR A 2 18.05 32.48 -17.62
N HIS A 3 18.96 31.52 -17.64
CA HIS A 3 18.68 30.13 -17.96
C HIS A 3 17.70 29.58 -16.93
N ASN A 4 16.49 29.33 -17.41
CA ASN A 4 15.45 28.59 -16.74
C ASN A 4 15.94 27.15 -16.57
N TYR A 5 16.60 26.87 -15.44
CA TYR A 5 16.91 25.53 -15.00
C TYR A 5 15.59 24.86 -14.64
N HIS A 6 14.91 24.35 -15.67
CA HIS A 6 13.96 23.26 -15.54
C HIS A 6 14.71 22.08 -14.93
N HIS A 7 14.81 22.07 -13.60
CA HIS A 7 15.12 20.89 -12.83
C HIS A 7 13.99 19.90 -13.11
N HIS A 8 14.22 19.07 -14.12
CA HIS A 8 13.46 17.86 -14.39
C HIS A 8 13.76 16.89 -13.24
N TYR A 9 13.25 17.24 -12.05
CA TYR A 9 13.43 16.53 -10.80
C TYR A 9 12.54 15.30 -10.90
N SER A 10 13.17 14.14 -11.04
CA SER A 10 12.54 12.83 -10.90
C SER A 10 11.49 12.88 -9.79
N PHE A 11 10.24 12.61 -10.16
CA PHE A 11 9.01 12.83 -9.38
C PHE A 11 8.87 11.93 -8.13
N HIS A 12 9.98 11.50 -7.53
CA HIS A 12 9.97 10.69 -6.33
C HIS A 12 10.54 11.50 -5.15
N PRO A 13 9.77 11.68 -4.06
CA PRO A 13 10.29 12.34 -2.86
C PRO A 13 11.55 11.61 -2.39
N CYS A 14 12.61 12.35 -2.10
CA CYS A 14 13.83 11.73 -1.58
C CYS A 14 13.59 11.28 -0.13
N PHE A 15 13.94 10.03 0.19
CA PHE A 15 13.86 9.50 1.56
C PHE A 15 14.68 10.34 2.55
N HIS A 16 15.79 10.93 2.12
CA HIS A 16 16.70 11.69 2.99
C HIS A 16 16.26 13.14 3.19
N CYS A 17 15.67 13.76 2.16
CA CYS A 17 15.22 15.15 2.22
C CYS A 17 13.82 15.29 2.83
N HIS A 18 12.93 14.33 2.55
CA HIS A 18 11.53 14.39 2.94
C HIS A 18 11.03 13.03 3.44
N PRO A 19 11.58 12.51 4.55
CA PRO A 19 11.29 11.16 5.04
C PRO A 19 9.79 10.94 5.30
N HIS A 20 9.10 11.93 5.87
CA HIS A 20 7.66 11.85 6.12
C HIS A 20 6.83 11.73 4.83
N THR A 21 7.15 12.53 3.81
CA THR A 21 6.46 12.48 2.51
C THR A 21 6.72 11.16 1.80
N TYR A 22 7.96 10.66 1.86
CA TYR A 22 8.32 9.36 1.29
C TYR A 22 7.54 8.23 1.96
N ILE A 23 7.53 8.15 3.29
CA ILE A 23 6.83 7.10 4.03
C ILE A 23 5.32 7.15 3.71
N ARG A 24 4.72 8.34 3.66
CA ARG A 24 3.30 8.50 3.28
C ARG A 24 3.02 8.01 1.86
N MET A 25 3.93 8.26 0.92
CA MET A 25 3.83 7.73 -0.45
C MET A 25 3.90 6.20 -0.45
N VAL A 26 4.86 5.60 0.27
CA VAL A 26 4.99 4.13 0.36
C VAL A 26 3.74 3.51 1.01
N GLN A 27 3.21 4.11 2.07
CA GLN A 27 1.96 3.67 2.69
C GLN A 27 0.79 3.69 1.69
N HIS A 28 0.64 4.77 0.91
CA HIS A 28 -0.40 4.85 -0.11
C HIS A 28 -0.27 3.76 -1.18
N LEU A 29 0.95 3.42 -1.57
CA LEU A 29 1.19 2.35 -2.53
C LEU A 29 0.88 0.97 -1.95
N ILE A 30 1.24 0.72 -0.69
CA ILE A 30 0.88 -0.50 0.04
C ILE A 30 -0.65 -0.66 0.10
N GLU A 31 -1.39 0.42 0.35
CA GLU A 31 -2.86 0.38 0.36
C GLU A 31 -3.44 -0.02 -0.98
N ARG A 32 -2.87 0.49 -2.07
CA ARG A 32 -3.27 0.09 -3.43
C ARG A 32 -3.00 -1.39 -3.65
N CYS A 33 -1.86 -1.92 -3.20
CA CYS A 33 -1.59 -3.36 -3.26
C CYS A 33 -2.58 -4.19 -2.43
N LEU A 34 -2.95 -3.73 -1.24
CA LEU A 34 -3.95 -4.38 -0.41
C LEU A 34 -5.32 -4.43 -1.11
N LEU A 35 -5.75 -3.34 -1.73
CA LEU A 35 -7.00 -3.27 -2.51
C LEU A 35 -7.00 -4.22 -3.71
N LEU A 36 -5.83 -4.51 -4.28
CA LEU A 36 -5.65 -5.48 -5.36
C LEU A 36 -5.52 -6.92 -4.86
N HIS A 37 -5.77 -7.18 -3.57
CA HIS A 37 -5.67 -8.51 -2.95
C HIS A 37 -4.28 -9.16 -3.08
N MET A 38 -3.22 -8.34 -3.14
CA MET A 38 -1.84 -8.84 -3.25
C MET A 38 -1.30 -9.33 -1.90
N SER A 39 -0.56 -10.44 -1.92
CA SER A 39 0.23 -10.86 -0.76
C SER A 39 1.36 -9.87 -0.45
N GLN A 40 1.97 -9.99 0.73
CA GLN A 40 3.10 -9.15 1.12
C GLN A 40 4.26 -9.23 0.11
N ASP A 41 4.62 -10.45 -0.32
CA ASP A 41 5.70 -10.65 -1.30
C ASP A 41 5.37 -10.03 -2.66
N GLN A 42 4.11 -10.18 -3.11
CA GLN A 42 3.64 -9.55 -4.35
C GLN A 42 3.68 -8.03 -4.25
N CYS A 43 3.28 -7.47 -3.11
CA CYS A 43 3.38 -6.04 -2.84
C CYS A 43 4.84 -5.56 -2.87
N ILE A 44 5.76 -6.26 -2.20
CA ILE A 44 7.19 -5.91 -2.17
C ILE A 44 7.78 -5.92 -3.58
N LYS A 45 7.52 -6.99 -4.35
CA LYS A 45 8.00 -7.12 -5.72
C LYS A 45 7.43 -6.03 -6.63
N ALA A 46 6.11 -5.81 -6.58
CA ALA A 46 5.47 -4.78 -7.41
C ALA A 46 6.01 -3.37 -7.12
N LEU A 47 6.27 -3.04 -5.85
CA LEU A 47 6.82 -1.72 -5.50
C LEU A 47 8.30 -1.57 -5.85
N ALA A 48 9.07 -2.65 -5.81
CA ALA A 48 10.43 -2.65 -6.31
C ALA A 48 10.46 -2.44 -7.84
N ASP A 49 9.66 -3.21 -8.58
CA ASP A 49 9.68 -3.24 -10.04
C ASP A 49 9.04 -1.97 -10.64
N HIS A 50 7.90 -1.51 -10.11
CA HIS A 50 7.13 -0.41 -10.72
C HIS A 50 7.40 0.97 -10.11
N ALA A 51 7.84 1.02 -8.85
CA ALA A 51 8.06 2.29 -8.15
C ALA A 51 9.53 2.48 -7.70
N SER A 52 10.43 1.55 -8.03
CA SER A 52 11.84 1.59 -7.63
C SER A 52 12.03 1.79 -6.13
N ILE A 53 11.09 1.32 -5.31
CA ILE A 53 11.16 1.42 -3.85
C ILE A 53 12.00 0.26 -3.33
N ARG A 54 12.94 0.57 -2.45
CA ARG A 54 13.78 -0.45 -1.81
C ARG A 54 12.89 -1.46 -1.06
N PRO A 55 13.01 -2.77 -1.31
CA PRO A 55 12.20 -3.80 -0.65
C PRO A 55 12.20 -3.69 0.89
N LEU A 56 13.35 -3.33 1.47
CA LEU A 56 13.48 -3.12 2.91
C LEU A 56 12.58 -2.02 3.44
N VAL A 57 12.40 -0.92 2.70
CA VAL A 57 11.53 0.17 3.13
C VAL A 57 10.06 -0.26 3.10
N THR A 58 9.64 -0.91 2.01
CA THR A 58 8.29 -1.49 1.91
C THR A 58 8.01 -2.48 3.04
N LEU A 59 8.97 -3.37 3.34
CA LEU A 59 8.87 -4.35 4.42
C LEU A 59 8.70 -3.68 5.79
N THR A 60 9.52 -2.66 6.08
CA THR A 60 9.44 -1.95 7.36
C THR A 60 8.10 -1.24 7.50
N VAL A 61 7.67 -0.49 6.49
CA VAL A 61 6.37 0.23 6.52
C VAL A 61 5.20 -0.75 6.64
N TRP A 62 5.24 -1.87 5.94
CA TRP A 62 4.22 -2.92 6.04
C TRP A 62 4.13 -3.52 7.45
N ARG A 63 5.28 -3.82 8.08
CA ARG A 63 5.32 -4.37 9.44
C ARG A 63 4.75 -3.40 10.47
N GLU A 64 5.08 -2.12 10.37
CA GLU A 64 4.51 -1.09 11.26
C GLU A 64 2.99 -0.97 11.06
N LEU A 65 2.51 -0.96 9.80
CA LEU A 65 1.07 -0.95 9.50
C LEU A 65 0.35 -2.18 10.08
N GLN A 66 0.97 -3.36 9.99
CA GLN A 66 0.43 -4.60 10.53
C GLN A 66 0.37 -4.58 12.06
N LYS A 67 1.39 -4.00 12.71
CA LYS A 67 1.45 -3.86 14.17
C LYS A 67 0.36 -2.92 14.70
N GLU A 68 0.11 -1.81 14.01
CA GLU A 68 -0.93 -0.84 14.37
C GLU A 68 -2.35 -1.36 14.08
N ASN A 69 -2.53 -2.19 13.05
CA ASN A 69 -3.85 -2.59 12.54
C ASN A 69 -4.02 -4.12 12.48
N LYS A 70 -3.68 -4.83 13.56
CA LYS A 70 -3.64 -6.30 13.59
C LYS A 70 -4.95 -6.96 13.15
N ASP A 71 -6.10 -6.46 13.60
CA ASP A 71 -7.41 -7.02 13.28
C ASP A 71 -7.77 -6.89 11.79
N PHE A 72 -7.36 -5.78 11.17
CA PHE A 72 -7.53 -5.57 9.74
C PHE A 72 -6.69 -6.59 8.96
N PHE A 73 -5.40 -6.71 9.26
CA PHE A 73 -4.51 -7.62 8.54
C PHE A 73 -4.90 -9.08 8.75
N ARG A 74 -5.39 -9.46 9.94
CA ARG A 74 -5.95 -10.80 10.18
C ARG A 74 -7.14 -11.09 9.27
N SER A 75 -8.07 -10.14 9.17
CA SER A 75 -9.25 -10.25 8.30
C SER A 75 -8.85 -10.27 6.82
N TYR A 76 -7.85 -9.47 6.45
CA TYR A 76 -7.30 -9.39 5.10
C TYR A 76 -6.67 -10.71 4.67
N PHE A 77 -5.77 -11.29 5.48
CA PHE A 77 -5.13 -12.57 5.17
C PHE A 77 -6.14 -13.70 5.05
N HIS A 78 -7.19 -13.69 5.89
CA HIS A 78 -8.28 -14.64 5.75
C HIS A 78 -9.09 -14.44 4.46
N ALA A 79 -9.22 -13.21 3.96
CA ALA A 79 -9.92 -12.91 2.72
C ALA A 79 -9.13 -13.30 1.45
N ILE A 80 -7.80 -13.19 1.48
CA ILE A 80 -6.93 -13.56 0.35
C ILE A 80 -6.44 -15.01 0.39
N SER A 81 -6.73 -15.76 1.48
CA SER A 81 -6.34 -17.15 1.61
C SER A 81 -7.02 -18.02 0.54
N PRO A 82 -6.27 -18.85 -0.21
CA PRO A 82 -6.81 -19.72 -1.25
C PRO A 82 -7.65 -20.87 -0.69
N TYR A 83 -7.63 -21.11 0.62
CA TYR A 83 -8.36 -22.18 1.31
C TYR A 83 -9.85 -21.86 1.58
N ARG A 84 -10.49 -21.02 0.77
CA ARG A 84 -11.96 -20.95 0.76
C ARG A 84 -12.50 -22.09 -0.12
N PRO A 85 -13.29 -23.04 0.42
CA PRO A 85 -13.99 -24.01 -0.42
C PRO A 85 -14.86 -23.25 -1.41
N PHE A 86 -14.59 -23.50 -2.69
CA PHE A 86 -15.24 -22.91 -3.84
C PHE A 86 -16.71 -23.37 -3.87
N ILE A 87 -17.62 -22.62 -3.23
CA ILE A 87 -19.04 -22.71 -3.58
C ILE A 87 -19.26 -21.82 -4.80
N THR A 88 -19.30 -22.46 -5.97
CA THR A 88 -19.75 -21.87 -7.22
C THR A 88 -21.15 -21.29 -7.06
N SER A 89 -21.31 -19.98 -7.22
CA SER A 89 -22.56 -19.44 -7.75
C SER A 89 -22.28 -18.14 -8.48
N ARG A 90 -22.84 -18.04 -9.69
CA ARG A 90 -22.74 -16.98 -10.70
C ARG A 90 -23.27 -15.64 -10.19
N HIS A 91 -22.56 -15.04 -9.27
CA HIS A 91 -22.64 -13.61 -9.02
C HIS A 91 -21.24 -13.08 -9.18
N ILE A 92 -21.13 -12.00 -9.95
CA ILE A 92 -20.10 -10.99 -9.82
C ILE A 92 -20.00 -10.70 -8.32
N GLN A 93 -19.16 -11.43 -7.60
CA GLN A 93 -18.79 -11.11 -6.23
C GLN A 93 -17.90 -9.91 -6.39
N ARG A 94 -18.57 -8.75 -6.53
CA ARG A 94 -18.02 -7.43 -6.33
C ARG A 94 -17.03 -7.59 -5.18
N ALA A 95 -15.73 -7.47 -5.50
CA ALA A 95 -14.65 -7.48 -4.53
C ALA A 95 -15.15 -6.80 -3.27
N PRO A 96 -15.03 -7.45 -2.08
CA PRO A 96 -15.68 -7.00 -0.85
C PRO A 96 -15.53 -5.50 -0.83
N ARG A 97 -16.64 -4.77 -1.00
CA ARG A 97 -16.53 -3.35 -1.32
C ARG A 97 -15.88 -2.73 -0.09
N PHE A 98 -14.55 -2.53 -0.15
CA PHE A 98 -13.81 -1.67 0.74
C PHE A 98 -14.19 -0.20 0.45
N THR A 99 -15.43 0.05 0.00
CA THR A 99 -16.15 1.31 0.03
C THR A 99 -16.47 1.74 1.46
N ARG A 100 -15.91 1.11 2.48
CA ARG A 100 -15.61 1.80 3.75
C ARG A 100 -14.36 2.65 3.56
N ARG A 101 -14.47 3.60 2.64
CA ARG A 101 -13.41 4.42 2.03
C ARG A 101 -12.62 5.29 3.02
N ARG A 102 -12.80 5.17 4.33
CA ARG A 102 -12.19 6.09 5.31
C ARG A 102 -11.96 5.57 6.74
N GLN A 103 -12.49 4.44 7.21
CA GLN A 103 -12.50 4.21 8.67
C GLN A 103 -11.11 3.93 9.26
N TRP A 104 -10.23 3.22 8.54
CA TRP A 104 -8.82 3.11 8.92
C TRP A 104 -8.01 4.36 8.49
N MET A 105 -8.48 5.10 7.47
CA MET A 105 -7.82 6.32 6.96
C MET A 105 -8.05 7.58 7.82
N GLN A 106 -9.10 7.61 8.64
CA GLN A 106 -9.48 8.78 9.44
C GLN A 106 -8.59 8.94 10.69
N ASN A 107 -8.01 7.85 11.19
CA ASN A 107 -7.13 7.87 12.37
C ASN A 107 -5.72 8.45 12.08
N ARG A 108 -5.40 8.79 10.83
CA ARG A 108 -4.12 9.36 10.43
C ARG A 108 -3.98 10.88 10.61
N ARG A 109 -5.01 11.58 11.12
CA ARG A 109 -4.96 13.04 11.38
C ARG A 109 -4.89 13.42 12.87
N LYS A 110 -4.77 12.45 13.78
CA LYS A 110 -4.66 12.70 15.22
C LYS A 110 -3.41 12.03 15.78
N ALA A 111 -2.24 12.54 15.40
CA ALA A 111 -0.98 12.42 16.11
C ALA A 111 -0.09 13.58 15.68
#